data_AF-A0A354CLE3-F1
#
_entry.id   AF-A0A354CLE3-F1
#
_cell.length_a   1.000
_cell.length_b   1.000
_cell.length_c   1.000
_cell.angle_alpha   90.00
_cell.angle_beta   90.00
_cell.angle_gamma   90.00
#
_symmetry.space_group_name_H-M   'P 1'
#
loop_
_entity.id
_entity.type
_entity.pdbx_description
1 polymer ?
#
loop_
_entity_poly.entity_id
_entity_poly.type
_entity_poly.pdbx_seq_one_letter_code
_entity_poly.pdbx_strand_id
1 'polypeptide(L)'
;MNSLRAQDILKHITGDEDYGVAMMQKLPLDEAIAVEGDLLNACIKEADEKKNANDAAFFGDMQEAFRPIIIDKIRNESHLWVIYSDVNGYPYDVDGDMLVVYDYNKSKEITDRLNAQGYLAVLSLATPEQFANEVAHMYRNGYKNVRFVGGNETPFIVSREELYP
;
A
#
# COMPACT_ATOMS: atom_id res chain seq x y z
N MET A 1 -1.49 -12.28 -1.68
CA MET A 1 -0.91 -12.93 -2.88
C MET A 1 -0.86 -14.46 -2.70
N ASN A 2 -0.97 -15.28 -3.75
CA ASN A 2 -0.84 -16.74 -3.63
C ASN A 2 0.62 -17.22 -3.69
N SER A 3 0.93 -18.40 -3.16
CA SER A 3 2.31 -18.90 -3.00
C SER A 3 3.05 -19.15 -4.33
N LEU A 4 2.36 -19.63 -5.37
CA LEU A 4 2.95 -19.84 -6.69
C LEU A 4 3.38 -18.53 -7.34
N ARG A 5 2.53 -17.50 -7.26
CA ARG A 5 2.83 -16.16 -7.76
C ARG A 5 3.98 -15.53 -6.99
N ALA A 6 3.98 -15.64 -5.66
CA ALA A 6 5.07 -15.16 -4.82
C ALA A 6 6.43 -15.78 -5.20
N GLN A 7 6.48 -17.09 -5.41
CA GLN A 7 7.72 -17.79 -5.82
C GLN A 7 8.20 -17.36 -7.22
N ASP A 8 7.28 -17.20 -8.16
CA ASP A 8 7.61 -16.74 -9.52
C ASP A 8 8.19 -15.33 -9.50
N ILE A 9 7.61 -14.43 -8.72
CA ILE A 9 8.10 -13.06 -8.53
C ILE A 9 9.49 -13.06 -7.88
N LEU A 10 9.69 -13.79 -6.77
CA LEU A 10 11.00 -13.87 -6.11
C LEU A 10 12.09 -14.38 -7.05
N LYS A 11 11.79 -15.41 -7.85
CA LYS A 11 12.74 -15.97 -8.80
C LYS A 11 13.16 -14.95 -9.87
N HIS A 12 12.21 -14.15 -10.35
CA HIS A 12 12.53 -13.09 -11.30
C HIS A 12 13.38 -12.00 -10.63
N ILE A 13 12.96 -11.49 -9.48
CA ILE A 13 13.66 -10.39 -8.82
C ILE A 13 15.10 -10.75 -8.44
N THR A 14 15.30 -11.92 -7.83
CA THR A 14 16.64 -12.38 -7.39
C THR A 14 17.57 -12.77 -8.54
N GLY A 15 17.02 -13.00 -9.74
CA GLY A 15 17.77 -13.41 -10.92
C GLY A 15 17.99 -12.31 -11.96
N ASP A 16 17.38 -11.13 -11.77
CA ASP A 16 17.49 -10.01 -12.71
C ASP A 16 18.69 -9.10 -12.37
N GLU A 17 19.30 -8.51 -13.39
CA GLU A 17 20.42 -7.57 -13.22
C GLU A 17 19.97 -6.25 -12.57
N ASP A 18 18.70 -5.89 -12.76
CA ASP A 18 18.09 -4.68 -12.20
C ASP A 18 17.39 -4.90 -10.85
N TYR A 19 17.56 -6.10 -10.26
CA TYR A 19 16.91 -6.49 -9.01
C TYR A 19 15.38 -6.31 -9.03
N GLY A 20 14.75 -6.55 -10.20
CA GLY A 20 13.29 -6.58 -10.34
C GLY A 20 12.63 -5.21 -10.49
N VAL A 21 13.38 -4.12 -10.68
CA VAL A 21 12.84 -2.76 -10.86
C VAL A 21 11.90 -2.68 -12.07
N ALA A 22 12.32 -3.19 -13.24
CA ALA A 22 11.50 -3.19 -14.45
C ALA A 22 10.25 -4.08 -14.31
N MET A 23 10.34 -5.14 -13.49
CA MET A 23 9.20 -5.97 -13.15
C MET A 23 8.20 -5.19 -12.29
N MET A 24 8.65 -4.53 -11.23
CA MET A 24 7.81 -3.72 -10.35
C MET A 24 7.09 -2.61 -11.12
N GLN A 25 7.75 -1.99 -12.11
CA GLN A 25 7.09 -1.00 -12.99
C GLN A 25 5.91 -1.58 -13.78
N LYS A 26 5.94 -2.87 -14.13
CA LYS A 26 4.89 -3.55 -14.91
C LYS A 26 3.80 -4.18 -14.06
N LEU A 27 4.07 -4.48 -12.79
CA LEU A 27 3.06 -5.07 -11.90
C LEU A 27 1.89 -4.10 -11.68
N PRO A 28 0.66 -4.62 -11.53
CA PRO A 28 -0.46 -3.82 -11.04
C PRO A 28 -0.19 -3.37 -9.59
N LEU A 29 -0.86 -2.29 -9.16
CA LEU A 29 -0.60 -1.65 -7.86
C LEU A 29 -0.76 -2.62 -6.68
N ASP A 30 -1.79 -3.46 -6.72
CA ASP A 30 -2.08 -4.44 -5.68
C ASP A 30 -0.97 -5.49 -5.53
N GLU A 31 -0.46 -6.02 -6.65
CA GLU A 31 0.69 -6.93 -6.63
C GLU A 31 1.97 -6.22 -6.17
N ALA A 32 2.20 -4.97 -6.61
CA ALA A 32 3.37 -4.20 -6.22
C ALA A 32 3.41 -3.94 -4.71
N ILE A 33 2.28 -3.54 -4.12
CA ILE A 33 2.13 -3.38 -2.66
C ILE A 33 2.30 -4.73 -1.95
N ALA A 34 1.73 -5.83 -2.46
CA ALA A 34 1.87 -7.14 -1.86
C ALA A 34 3.32 -7.67 -1.91
N VAL A 35 4.08 -7.34 -2.95
CA VAL A 35 5.50 -7.66 -3.04
C VAL A 35 6.27 -6.96 -1.91
N GLU A 36 6.08 -5.66 -1.73
CA GLU A 36 6.79 -4.91 -0.69
C GLU A 36 6.35 -5.29 0.73
N GLY A 37 5.03 -5.33 0.98
CA GLY A 37 4.46 -5.44 2.32
C GLY A 37 4.26 -6.87 2.84
N ASP A 38 4.09 -7.86 1.95
CA ASP A 38 3.90 -9.26 2.36
C ASP A 38 5.14 -10.09 2.02
N LEU A 39 5.59 -10.07 0.75
CA LEU A 39 6.64 -10.97 0.26
C LEU A 39 8.03 -10.60 0.80
N LEU A 40 8.48 -9.36 0.62
CA LEU A 40 9.81 -8.94 1.07
C LEU A 40 9.89 -8.92 2.61
N ASN A 41 8.83 -8.48 3.29
CA ASN A 41 8.75 -8.57 4.75
C ASN A 41 8.87 -10.02 5.26
N ALA A 42 8.24 -10.99 4.59
CA ALA A 42 8.40 -12.40 4.93
C ALA A 42 9.84 -12.89 4.70
N CYS A 43 10.48 -12.49 3.60
CA CYS A 43 11.87 -12.83 3.31
C CYS A 43 12.86 -12.23 4.34
N ILE A 44 12.68 -10.97 4.72
CA ILE A 44 13.50 -10.30 5.75
C ILE A 44 13.34 -11.01 7.08
N LYS A 45 12.09 -11.28 7.50
CA LYS A 45 11.82 -11.99 8.73
C LYS A 45 12.48 -13.37 8.76
N GLU A 46 12.38 -14.14 7.68
CA GLU A 46 13.03 -15.45 7.58
C GLU A 46 14.56 -15.34 7.62
N ALA A 47 15.14 -14.33 6.98
CA ALA A 47 16.58 -14.06 7.01
C ALA A 47 17.05 -13.71 8.43
N ASP A 48 16.31 -12.87 9.14
CA ASP A 48 16.59 -12.50 10.54
C ASP A 48 16.49 -13.69 11.48
N GLU A 49 15.46 -14.53 11.34
CA GLU A 49 15.30 -15.78 12.11
C GLU A 49 16.47 -16.74 11.88
N LYS A 50 17.02 -16.76 10.66
CA LYS A 50 18.22 -17.52 10.29
C LYS A 50 19.54 -16.81 10.62
N LYS A 51 19.48 -15.59 11.16
CA LYS A 51 20.64 -14.72 11.44
C LYS A 51 21.51 -14.45 10.20
N ASN A 52 20.88 -14.37 9.02
CA ASN A 52 21.54 -14.02 7.77
C ASN A 52 21.37 -12.52 7.47
N ALA A 53 22.26 -11.70 8.02
CA ALA A 53 22.21 -10.25 7.84
C ALA A 53 22.40 -9.80 6.38
N ASN A 54 23.08 -10.59 5.55
CA ASN A 54 23.28 -10.24 4.14
C ASN A 54 21.96 -10.34 3.36
N ASP A 55 21.20 -11.41 3.58
CA ASP A 55 19.90 -11.59 2.92
C ASP A 55 18.90 -10.55 3.42
N ALA A 56 18.87 -10.28 4.74
CA ALA A 56 18.00 -9.26 5.31
C ALA A 56 18.28 -7.87 4.72
N ALA A 57 19.56 -7.49 4.61
CA ALA A 57 19.96 -6.24 3.98
C ALA A 57 19.58 -6.21 2.49
N PHE A 58 19.85 -7.29 1.76
CA PHE A 58 19.51 -7.41 0.34
C PHE A 58 18.01 -7.18 0.07
N PHE A 59 17.13 -7.82 0.84
CA PHE A 59 15.68 -7.61 0.68
C PHE A 59 15.23 -6.22 1.16
N GLY A 60 15.91 -5.63 2.17
CA GLY A 60 15.67 -4.25 2.61
C GLY A 60 16.01 -3.22 1.52
N ASP A 61 17.18 -3.36 0.88
CA ASP A 61 17.60 -2.50 -0.24
C ASP A 61 16.58 -2.56 -1.40
N MET A 62 16.00 -3.73 -1.65
CA MET A 62 14.93 -3.88 -2.63
C MET A 62 13.64 -3.15 -2.23
N GLN A 63 13.23 -3.19 -0.96
CA GLN A 63 12.07 -2.42 -0.48
C GLN A 63 12.30 -0.92 -0.70
N GLU A 64 13.49 -0.41 -0.39
CA GLU A 64 13.85 0.99 -0.62
C GLU A 64 13.80 1.36 -2.12
N ALA A 65 14.29 0.48 -3.00
CA ALA A 65 14.23 0.69 -4.45
C ALA A 65 12.80 0.65 -5.02
N PHE A 66 11.92 -0.17 -4.45
CA PHE A 66 10.56 -0.37 -4.93
C PHE A 66 9.59 0.69 -4.45
N ARG A 67 9.80 1.24 -3.25
CA ARG A 67 8.96 2.28 -2.64
C ARG A 67 8.63 3.45 -3.58
N PRO A 68 9.59 4.13 -4.25
CA PRO A 68 9.26 5.22 -5.17
C PRO A 68 8.43 4.77 -6.38
N ILE A 69 8.59 3.53 -6.85
CA ILE A 69 7.81 2.96 -7.96
C ILE A 69 6.35 2.77 -7.52
N ILE A 70 6.13 2.26 -6.31
CA ILE A 70 4.79 2.07 -5.75
C ILE A 70 4.11 3.43 -5.55
N ILE A 71 4.82 4.42 -5.03
CA ILE A 71 4.30 5.79 -4.85
C ILE A 71 3.89 6.40 -6.18
N ASP A 72 4.70 6.26 -7.23
CA ASP A 72 4.36 6.75 -8.55
C ASP A 72 3.10 6.06 -9.09
N LYS A 73 2.96 4.74 -8.89
CA LYS A 73 1.73 4.02 -9.25
C LYS A 73 0.50 4.54 -8.49
N ILE A 74 0.61 4.76 -7.18
CA ILE A 74 -0.47 5.33 -6.35
C ILE A 74 -0.91 6.69 -6.90
N ARG A 75 0.04 7.58 -7.22
CA ARG A 75 -0.26 8.92 -7.75
C ARG A 75 -1.03 8.88 -9.07
N ASN A 76 -0.85 7.83 -9.86
CA ASN A 76 -1.46 7.66 -11.17
C ASN A 76 -2.66 6.69 -11.16
N GLU A 77 -3.01 6.13 -10.00
CA GLU A 77 -4.10 5.15 -9.91
C GLU A 77 -5.47 5.84 -10.01
N SER A 78 -6.32 5.26 -10.86
CA SER A 78 -7.68 5.74 -11.11
C SER A 78 -8.73 5.10 -10.21
N HIS A 79 -8.31 4.07 -9.47
CA HIS A 79 -9.14 3.23 -8.63
C HIS A 79 -8.63 3.24 -7.19
N LEU A 80 -8.62 4.42 -6.56
CA LEU A 80 -8.42 4.57 -5.13
C LEU A 80 -9.75 4.94 -4.48
N TRP A 81 -10.04 4.37 -3.30
CA TRP A 81 -11.23 4.71 -2.54
C TRP A 81 -10.87 5.25 -1.17
N VAL A 82 -11.21 6.51 -0.92
CA VAL A 82 -11.09 7.10 0.42
C VAL A 82 -12.32 6.69 1.22
N ILE A 83 -12.08 6.21 2.45
CA ILE A 83 -13.18 5.83 3.35
C ILE A 83 -13.56 7.04 4.20
N TYR A 84 -14.80 7.49 4.09
CA TYR A 84 -15.35 8.61 4.87
C TYR A 84 -16.30 8.13 5.96
N SER A 85 -16.37 8.91 7.03
CA SER A 85 -17.41 8.83 8.04
C SER A 85 -18.67 9.56 7.57
N ASP A 86 -19.80 8.85 7.53
CA ASP A 86 -21.11 9.41 7.20
C ASP A 86 -21.65 10.36 8.29
N VAL A 87 -20.96 10.44 9.44
CA VAL A 87 -21.35 11.32 10.56
C VAL A 87 -20.90 12.76 10.32
N ASN A 88 -19.68 12.95 9.84
CA ASN A 88 -19.01 14.25 9.79
C ASN A 88 -18.37 14.57 8.44
N GLY A 89 -18.38 13.64 7.49
CA GLY A 89 -17.82 13.81 6.15
C GLY A 89 -16.29 13.85 6.10
N TYR A 90 -15.60 13.51 7.20
CA TYR A 90 -14.14 13.41 7.21
C TYR A 90 -13.69 11.99 6.87
N PRO A 91 -12.50 11.82 6.26
CA PRO A 91 -11.89 10.51 6.09
C PRO A 91 -11.73 9.78 7.43
N TYR A 92 -11.83 8.45 7.42
CA TYR A 92 -11.54 7.65 8.60
C TYR A 92 -10.07 7.74 8.97
N ASP A 93 -9.86 7.91 10.27
CA ASP A 93 -8.56 7.89 10.94
C ASP A 93 -8.30 6.49 11.50
N VAL A 94 -7.12 5.93 11.17
CA VAL A 94 -6.55 4.80 11.90
C VAL A 94 -5.16 5.20 12.36
N ASP A 95 -4.97 5.38 13.67
CA ASP A 95 -3.71 5.79 14.30
C ASP A 95 -3.13 7.13 13.80
N GLY A 96 -3.99 8.06 13.35
CA GLY A 96 -3.61 9.33 12.75
C GLY A 96 -3.44 9.30 11.23
N ASP A 97 -3.70 8.15 10.59
CA ASP A 97 -3.55 7.94 9.16
C ASP A 97 -4.91 7.98 8.44
N MET A 98 -4.96 8.63 7.28
CA MET A 98 -6.12 8.60 6.39
C MET A 98 -6.24 7.21 5.74
N LEU A 99 -7.38 6.55 5.87
CA LEU A 99 -7.60 5.21 5.34
C LEU A 99 -8.05 5.22 3.87
N VAL A 100 -7.29 4.51 3.02
CA VAL A 100 -7.53 4.42 1.57
C VAL A 100 -7.48 2.97 1.11
N VAL A 101 -8.44 2.56 0.29
CA VAL A 101 -8.46 1.24 -0.33
C VAL A 101 -7.96 1.32 -1.77
N TYR A 102 -7.10 0.39 -2.17
CA TYR A 102 -6.58 0.29 -3.55
C TYR A 102 -7.08 -0.94 -4.33
N ASP A 103 -7.72 -1.91 -3.68
CA ASP A 103 -8.37 -3.06 -4.32
C ASP A 103 -9.89 -2.96 -4.19
N TYR A 104 -10.59 -2.79 -5.32
CA TYR A 104 -12.06 -2.70 -5.36
C TYR A 104 -12.76 -3.92 -4.77
N ASN A 105 -12.26 -5.12 -5.06
CA ASN A 105 -12.90 -6.35 -4.58
C ASN A 105 -12.84 -6.43 -3.06
N LYS A 106 -11.82 -5.81 -2.47
CA LYS A 106 -11.63 -5.70 -1.03
C LYS A 106 -12.29 -4.47 -0.43
N SER A 107 -12.52 -3.39 -1.18
CA SER A 107 -13.14 -2.17 -0.66
C SER A 107 -14.50 -2.43 -0.05
N LYS A 108 -15.36 -3.18 -0.76
CA LYS A 108 -16.67 -3.56 -0.23
C LYS A 108 -16.56 -4.39 1.05
N GLU A 109 -15.69 -5.39 1.08
CA GLU A 109 -15.48 -6.25 2.25
C GLU A 109 -15.01 -5.45 3.47
N ILE A 110 -14.06 -4.52 3.26
CA ILE A 110 -13.52 -3.65 4.30
C ILE A 110 -14.62 -2.71 4.83
N THR A 111 -15.38 -2.08 3.96
CA THR A 111 -16.48 -1.19 4.35
C THR A 111 -17.60 -1.93 5.07
N ASP A 112 -18.00 -3.11 4.60
CA ASP A 112 -18.99 -3.95 5.28
C ASP A 112 -18.53 -4.36 6.69
N ARG A 113 -17.24 -4.69 6.85
CA ARG A 113 -16.65 -5.00 8.17
C ARG A 113 -16.65 -3.78 9.10
N LEU A 114 -16.29 -2.60 8.60
CA LEU A 114 -16.35 -1.35 9.37
C LEU A 114 -17.78 -1.05 9.83
N ASN A 115 -18.75 -1.14 8.91
CA ASN A 115 -20.17 -0.96 9.22
C ASN A 115 -20.69 -2.00 10.23
N ALA A 116 -20.27 -3.26 10.12
CA ALA A 116 -20.63 -4.30 11.09
C ALA A 116 -20.07 -4.04 12.50
N GLN A 117 -18.96 -3.29 12.61
CA GLN A 117 -18.37 -2.84 13.87
C GLN A 117 -18.98 -1.53 14.39
N GLY A 118 -19.96 -0.96 13.68
CA GLY A 118 -20.66 0.27 14.07
C GLY A 118 -20.03 1.55 13.53
N TYR A 119 -18.98 1.48 12.71
CA TYR A 119 -18.45 2.63 11.99
C TYR A 119 -19.37 2.95 10.81
N LEU A 120 -19.89 4.17 10.69
CA LEU A 120 -20.70 4.60 9.55
C LEU A 120 -19.81 4.92 8.34
N ALA A 121 -19.35 3.87 7.65
CA ALA A 121 -18.35 3.96 6.59
C ALA A 121 -18.94 4.01 5.18
N VAL A 122 -18.50 5.01 4.41
CA VAL A 122 -18.87 5.23 3.01
C VAL A 122 -17.60 5.33 2.16
N LEU A 123 -17.60 4.67 1.00
CA LEU A 123 -16.51 4.75 0.03
C LEU A 123 -16.78 5.85 -0.99
N SER A 124 -15.75 6.66 -1.25
CA SER A 124 -15.73 7.55 -2.41
C SER A 124 -14.60 7.15 -3.34
N LEU A 125 -14.92 6.89 -4.61
CA LEU A 125 -13.91 6.70 -5.65
C LEU A 125 -13.20 8.03 -5.90
N ALA A 126 -11.87 8.02 -5.85
CA ALA A 126 -11.02 9.15 -6.13
C ALA A 126 -10.25 8.92 -7.44
N THR A 127 -10.44 9.83 -8.39
CA THR A 127 -9.50 10.00 -9.51
C THR A 127 -8.13 10.46 -9.00
N PRO A 128 -7.05 10.41 -9.81
CA PRO A 128 -5.74 10.92 -9.40
C PRO A 128 -5.78 12.37 -8.90
N GLU A 129 -6.56 13.23 -9.56
CA GLU A 129 -6.73 14.64 -9.17
C GLU A 129 -7.51 14.78 -7.87
N GLN A 130 -8.59 14.01 -7.70
CA GLN A 130 -9.36 14.00 -6.45
C GLN A 130 -8.49 13.52 -5.30
N PHE A 131 -7.72 12.44 -5.51
CA PHE A 131 -6.82 11.90 -4.50
C PHE A 131 -5.73 12.91 -4.10
N ALA A 132 -5.12 13.60 -5.06
CA ALA A 132 -4.16 14.66 -4.77
C ALA A 132 -4.78 15.80 -3.93
N ASN A 133 -6.03 16.17 -4.21
CA ASN A 133 -6.77 17.16 -3.42
C ASN A 133 -7.06 16.68 -1.99
N GLU A 134 -7.44 15.42 -1.81
CA GLU A 134 -7.62 14.81 -0.48
C GLU A 134 -6.32 14.85 0.32
N VAL A 135 -5.19 14.50 -0.30
CA VAL A 135 -3.88 14.57 0.35
C VAL A 135 -3.50 16.02 0.70
N ALA A 136 -3.80 16.99 -0.16
CA ALA A 136 -3.60 18.40 0.16
C ALA A 136 -4.47 18.86 1.36
N HIS A 137 -5.68 18.32 1.50
CA HIS A 137 -6.58 18.61 2.62
C HIS A 137 -6.13 17.96 3.95
N MET A 138 -5.26 16.95 3.93
CA MET A 138 -4.69 16.35 5.13
C MET A 138 -4.01 17.38 6.05
N TYR A 139 -3.42 18.45 5.50
CA TYR A 139 -2.87 19.56 6.28
C TYR A 139 -3.88 20.25 7.20
N ARG A 140 -5.12 20.39 6.74
CA ARG A 140 -6.19 21.03 7.52
C ARG A 140 -6.81 20.07 8.51
N ASN A 141 -6.85 18.78 8.16
CA ASN A 141 -7.51 17.75 8.94
C ASN A 141 -6.58 17.07 9.96
N GLY A 142 -5.28 17.33 9.90
CA GLY A 142 -4.29 16.85 10.87
C GLY A 142 -3.67 15.49 10.54
N TYR A 143 -4.06 14.85 9.43
CA TYR A 143 -3.47 13.58 9.00
C TYR A 143 -2.03 13.78 8.51
N LYS A 144 -1.15 12.85 8.89
CA LYS A 144 0.26 12.85 8.47
C LYS A 144 0.53 11.84 7.37
N ASN A 145 -0.11 10.67 7.45
CA ASN A 145 0.10 9.59 6.50
C ASN A 145 -1.21 9.12 5.88
N VAL A 146 -1.08 8.42 4.77
CA VAL A 146 -2.13 7.65 4.13
C VAL A 146 -1.82 6.19 4.34
N ARG A 147 -2.82 5.44 4.83
CA ARG A 147 -2.76 4.01 5.04
C ARG A 147 -3.51 3.31 3.91
N PHE A 148 -2.77 2.65 3.04
CA PHE A 148 -3.30 1.89 1.92
C PHE A 148 -3.57 0.44 2.32
N VAL A 149 -4.82 0.02 2.16
CA VAL A 149 -5.30 -1.34 2.46
C VAL A 149 -5.92 -1.99 1.23
N GLY A 150 -5.69 -3.28 1.02
CA GLY A 150 -6.23 -3.97 -0.16
C GLY A 150 -6.14 -5.48 -0.09
N GLY A 151 -6.19 -6.05 1.11
CA GLY A 151 -6.11 -7.51 1.33
C GLY A 151 -4.71 -8.06 1.56
N ASN A 152 -3.70 -7.19 1.58
CA ASN A 152 -2.40 -7.44 2.21
C ASN A 152 -2.53 -7.62 3.73
N GLU A 153 -1.61 -8.37 4.33
CA GLU A 153 -1.56 -8.52 5.80
C GLU A 153 -1.03 -7.24 6.45
N THR A 154 -0.08 -6.58 5.79
CA THR A 154 0.56 -5.36 6.28
C THR A 154 0.14 -4.16 5.43
N PRO A 155 -0.49 -3.11 5.99
CA PRO A 155 -0.86 -1.93 5.23
C PRO A 155 0.39 -1.20 4.69
N PHE A 156 0.28 -0.64 3.49
CA PHE A 156 1.33 0.23 2.95
C PHE A 156 1.08 1.65 3.44
N ILE A 157 2.01 2.22 4.20
CA ILE A 157 1.86 3.55 4.82
C ILE A 157 2.82 4.52 4.16
N VAL A 158 2.31 5.65 3.70
CA VAL A 158 3.07 6.70 3.02
C VAL A 158 2.74 8.05 3.65
N SER A 159 3.75 8.85 3.95
CA SER A 159 3.49 10.21 4.42
C SER A 159 2.92 11.06 3.29
N ARG A 160 2.12 12.07 3.65
CA ARG A 160 1.61 13.03 2.65
C ARG A 160 2.76 13.76 1.93
N GLU A 161 3.87 14.04 2.62
CA GLU A 161 5.05 14.70 2.04
C GLU A 161 5.79 13.80 1.05
N GLU A 162 5.75 12.49 1.27
CA GLU A 162 6.30 11.52 0.33
C GLU A 162 5.37 11.30 -0.87
N LEU A 163 4.06 11.31 -0.66
CA LEU A 163 3.07 11.26 -1.75
C LEU A 163 3.10 12.52 -2.61
N TYR A 164 3.17 13.70 -2.03
CA TYR A 164 3.21 14.97 -2.76
C TYR A 164 4.14 15.94 -2.02
N PRO A 165 5.41 16.03 -2.44
CA PRO A 165 6.40 16.91 -1.80
C PRO A 165 6.17 18.40 -2.09
#